data_AF-A0A350M868-F1
#
_entry.id   AF-A0A350M868-F1
#
_cell.length_a   1.000
_cell.length_b   1.000
_cell.length_c   1.000
_cell.angle_alpha   90.00
_cell.angle_beta   90.00
_cell.angle_gamma   90.00
#
_symmetry.space_group_name_H-M   'P 1'
#
loop_
_entity.id
_entity.type
_entity.pdbx_description
1 polymer ?
#
loop_
_entity_poly.entity_id
_entity_poly.type
_entity_poly.pdbx_seq_one_letter_code
_entity_poly.pdbx_strand_id
1 'polypeptide(L)'
;MPFVELRAKVKFGTADEAKALGTGENDYSVQVDGVLGKGKVQPFYTLGYVMIGDTDQVDYNNCLFATAGLMFTVSDSTSLGFTYDYKQASVDNADDEGVAGFFLTSKFNQGWSATLNMTTGLTDSSLDYGGSLMVGREF
;
A
#
# COMPACT_ATOMS: atom_id res chain seq x y z
N MET A 1 -20.63 -1.58 -3.18
CA MET A 1 -20.76 -2.68 -4.16
C MET A 1 -19.41 -3.35 -4.28
N PRO A 2 -19.33 -4.67 -4.51
CA PRO A 2 -18.05 -5.29 -4.85
C PRO A 2 -17.55 -4.72 -6.16
N PHE A 3 -16.24 -4.58 -6.30
CA PHE A 3 -15.62 -4.08 -7.50
C PHE A 3 -14.27 -4.77 -7.72
N VAL A 4 -13.79 -4.70 -8.96
CA VAL A 4 -12.44 -5.05 -9.35
C VAL A 4 -11.93 -3.94 -10.25
N GLU A 5 -10.71 -3.46 -9.99
CA GLU A 5 -10.03 -2.40 -10.73
C GLU A 5 -8.68 -2.92 -11.24
N LEU A 6 -8.33 -2.58 -12.48
CA LEU A 6 -6.99 -2.74 -13.01
C LEU A 6 -6.30 -1.37 -13.02
N ARG A 7 -5.10 -1.30 -12.45
CA ARG A 7 -4.31 -0.07 -12.35
C ARG A 7 -2.92 -0.30 -12.91
N ALA A 8 -2.42 0.70 -13.64
CA ALA A 8 -1.02 0.83 -13.99
C ALA A 8 -0.48 2.14 -13.38
N LYS A 9 0.77 2.13 -12.93
CA LYS A 9 1.43 3.28 -12.32
C LYS A 9 2.83 3.45 -12.89
N VAL A 10 3.22 4.71 -13.08
CA VAL A 10 4.61 5.10 -13.39
C VAL A 10 5.10 5.97 -12.25
N LYS A 11 6.23 5.61 -11.66
CA LYS A 11 6.98 6.45 -10.72
C LYS A 11 8.11 7.09 -11.51
N PHE A 12 8.03 8.39 -11.76
CA PHE A 12 9.12 9.09 -12.42
C PHE A 12 10.31 9.27 -11.49
N GLY A 13 11.51 8.98 -11.99
CA GLY A 13 12.79 9.10 -11.30
C GLY A 13 13.25 10.55 -11.11
N THR A 14 12.42 11.39 -10.49
CA THR A 14 12.73 12.82 -10.30
C THR A 14 13.45 13.12 -8.98
N ALA A 15 13.84 12.08 -8.23
CA ALA A 15 14.51 12.23 -6.94
C ALA A 15 15.98 12.64 -7.10
N ASP A 16 16.52 13.36 -6.12
CA ASP A 16 17.93 13.74 -6.08
C ASP A 16 18.77 12.59 -5.50
N GLU A 17 19.48 11.86 -6.37
CA GLU A 17 20.35 10.74 -6.02
C GLU A 17 21.52 11.17 -5.12
N ALA A 18 22.09 12.36 -5.34
CA ALA A 18 23.22 12.86 -4.56
C ALA A 18 22.84 13.13 -3.10
N LYS A 19 21.55 13.26 -2.82
CA LYS A 19 20.98 13.38 -1.46
C LYS A 19 20.33 12.09 -0.95
N ALA A 20 20.46 10.99 -1.69
CA ALA A 20 19.84 9.71 -1.39
C ALA A 20 18.31 9.80 -1.17
N LEU A 21 17.61 10.66 -1.92
CA LEU A 21 16.15 10.81 -1.85
C LEU A 21 15.40 9.79 -2.71
N GLY A 22 16.12 9.05 -3.54
CA GLY A 22 15.61 8.01 -4.43
C GLY A 22 16.70 7.58 -5.40
N THR A 23 16.37 6.64 -6.29
CA THR A 23 17.31 6.04 -7.24
C THR A 23 17.53 6.87 -8.50
N GLY A 24 16.74 7.91 -8.76
CA GLY A 24 16.74 8.63 -10.04
C GLY A 24 16.10 7.85 -11.20
N GLU A 25 15.73 6.59 -10.95
CA GLU A 25 15.20 5.68 -11.95
C GLU A 25 13.68 5.58 -11.90
N ASN A 26 13.11 5.24 -13.06
CA ASN A 26 11.67 5.06 -13.20
C ASN A 26 11.25 3.66 -12.72
N ASP A 27 10.14 3.58 -11.99
CA ASP A 27 9.47 2.29 -11.74
C ASP A 27 8.15 2.23 -12.49
N TYR A 28 7.77 1.02 -12.87
CA TYR A 28 6.50 0.73 -13.52
C TYR A 28 5.79 -0.36 -12.75
N SER A 29 4.50 -0.18 -12.45
CA SER A 29 3.73 -1.25 -11.83
C SER A 29 2.38 -1.45 -12.47
N VAL A 30 1.91 -2.69 -12.38
CA VAL A 30 0.54 -3.08 -12.70
C VAL A 30 -0.03 -3.81 -11.52
N GLN A 31 -1.30 -3.56 -11.21
CA GLN A 31 -1.99 -4.20 -10.10
C GLN A 31 -3.47 -4.36 -10.39
N VAL A 32 -4.05 -5.35 -9.72
CA VAL A 32 -5.50 -5.56 -9.63
C VAL A 32 -5.92 -5.38 -8.19
N ASP A 33 -6.91 -4.53 -7.98
CA ASP A 33 -7.52 -4.26 -6.68
C ASP A 33 -8.96 -4.79 -6.68
N GLY A 34 -9.42 -5.30 -5.55
CA GLY A 34 -10.81 -5.74 -5.45
C GLY A 34 -11.37 -5.68 -4.05
N VAL A 35 -12.68 -5.41 -3.97
CA VAL A 35 -13.47 -5.53 -2.75
C VAL A 35 -14.54 -6.58 -2.99
N LEU A 36 -14.61 -7.57 -2.09
CA LEU A 36 -15.52 -8.69 -2.17
C LEU A 36 -16.73 -8.50 -1.26
N GLY A 37 -17.86 -9.09 -1.67
CA GLY A 37 -19.07 -9.12 -0.88
C GLY A 37 -19.81 -7.77 -0.76
N LYS A 38 -20.83 -7.78 0.09
CA LYS A 38 -21.67 -6.63 0.43
C LYS A 38 -22.01 -6.72 1.91
N GLY A 39 -22.14 -5.58 2.58
CA GLY A 39 -22.56 -5.51 3.99
C GLY A 39 -21.50 -4.87 4.88
N LYS A 40 -21.62 -5.10 6.19
CA LYS A 40 -20.77 -4.47 7.22
C LYS A 40 -19.35 -5.00 7.28
N VAL A 41 -19.07 -6.15 6.67
CA VAL A 41 -17.73 -6.75 6.61
C VAL A 41 -17.41 -7.00 5.14
N GLN A 42 -16.30 -6.43 4.68
CA GLN A 42 -15.89 -6.48 3.29
C GLN A 42 -14.42 -6.87 3.21
N PRO A 43 -14.11 -8.09 2.74
CA PRO A 43 -12.76 -8.45 2.36
C PRO A 43 -12.30 -7.64 1.16
N PHE A 44 -11.03 -7.31 1.11
CA PHE A 44 -10.40 -6.66 -0.03
C PHE A 44 -9.00 -7.22 -0.27
N TYR A 45 -8.53 -7.04 -1.48
CA TYR A 45 -7.21 -7.49 -1.89
C TYR A 45 -6.59 -6.55 -2.93
N THR A 46 -5.26 -6.61 -2.98
CA THR A 46 -4.44 -6.06 -4.07
C THR A 46 -3.45 -7.15 -4.46
N LEU A 47 -3.26 -7.35 -5.76
CA LEU A 47 -2.19 -8.19 -6.31
C LEU A 47 -1.49 -7.39 -7.39
N GLY A 48 -0.17 -7.29 -7.32
CA GLY A 48 0.58 -6.47 -8.25
C GLY A 48 2.00 -6.95 -8.49
N TYR A 49 2.59 -6.35 -9.53
CA TYR A 49 3.97 -6.55 -9.93
C TYR A 49 4.59 -5.20 -10.19
N VAL A 50 5.78 -4.97 -9.65
CA VAL A 50 6.56 -3.76 -9.88
C VAL A 50 7.86 -4.12 -10.59
N MET A 51 8.09 -3.42 -11.70
CA MET A 51 9.37 -3.37 -12.39
C MET A 51 10.16 -2.20 -11.84
N ILE A 52 11.22 -2.49 -11.11
CA ILE A 52 12.06 -1.48 -10.44
C ILE A 52 13.16 -1.09 -11.42
N GLY A 53 13.45 0.21 -11.52
CA GLY A 53 14.55 0.68 -12.37
C GLY A 53 15.92 0.40 -11.74
N ASP A 54 16.82 -0.19 -12.52
CA ASP A 54 18.20 -0.48 -12.12
C ASP A 54 19.06 0.78 -12.14
N THR A 55 19.99 0.86 -11.20
CA THR A 55 20.99 1.94 -11.10
C THR A 55 22.35 1.45 -11.56
N ASP A 56 23.31 2.36 -11.75
CA ASP A 56 24.71 2.01 -12.02
C ASP A 56 25.36 1.15 -10.91
N GLN A 57 24.77 1.10 -9.71
CA GLN A 57 25.33 0.42 -8.53
C GLN A 57 24.57 -0.86 -8.12
N VAL A 58 23.26 -0.91 -8.39
CA VAL A 58 22.36 -1.97 -7.92
C VAL A 58 21.45 -2.39 -9.06
N ASP A 59 21.48 -3.68 -9.36
CA ASP A 59 20.54 -4.41 -10.20
C ASP A 59 19.39 -4.90 -9.29
N TYR A 60 18.19 -4.36 -9.48
CA TYR A 60 17.04 -4.61 -8.62
C TYR A 60 16.17 -5.72 -9.20
N ASN A 61 15.75 -6.63 -8.33
CA ASN A 61 14.74 -7.60 -8.68
C ASN A 61 13.38 -6.91 -8.84
N ASN A 62 12.69 -7.26 -9.92
CA ASN A 62 11.27 -6.96 -10.05
C ASN A 62 10.47 -7.77 -9.03
N CYS A 63 9.56 -7.10 -8.30
CA CYS A 63 8.91 -7.70 -7.14
C CYS A 63 7.42 -7.95 -7.38
N LEU A 64 6.95 -9.10 -6.90
CA LEU A 64 5.53 -9.28 -6.59
C LEU A 64 5.18 -8.56 -5.29
N PHE A 65 3.98 -8.00 -5.23
CA PHE A 65 3.39 -7.49 -4.00
C PHE A 65 1.92 -7.83 -3.90
N ALA A 66 1.44 -8.00 -2.67
CA ALA A 66 0.07 -8.38 -2.39
C ALA A 66 -0.41 -7.74 -1.09
N THR A 67 -1.68 -7.38 -1.06
CA THR A 67 -2.36 -6.97 0.17
C THR A 67 -3.61 -7.82 0.31
N ALA A 68 -3.88 -8.29 1.53
CA ALA A 68 -5.17 -8.86 1.89
C ALA A 68 -5.69 -8.14 3.14
N GLY A 69 -6.98 -7.83 3.17
CA GLY A 69 -7.56 -7.10 4.28
C GLY A 69 -9.04 -7.32 4.50
N LEU A 70 -9.49 -6.87 5.66
CA LEU A 70 -10.90 -6.86 6.06
C LEU A 70 -11.27 -5.45 6.51
N MET A 71 -12.32 -4.90 5.92
CA MET A 71 -12.93 -3.64 6.33
C MET A 71 -14.27 -3.90 7.02
N PHE A 72 -14.49 -3.20 8.13
CA PHE A 72 -15.67 -3.26 8.97
C PHE A 72 -16.35 -1.88 9.01
N THR A 73 -17.59 -1.80 8.55
CA THR A 73 -18.42 -0.61 8.68
C THR A 73 -19.04 -0.56 10.08
N VAL A 74 -18.61 0.41 10.88
CA VAL A 74 -19.08 0.63 12.25
C VAL A 74 -20.35 1.49 12.25
N SER A 75 -20.36 2.54 11.42
CA SER A 75 -21.48 3.44 11.18
C SER A 75 -21.45 3.93 9.74
N ASP A 76 -22.45 4.72 9.33
CA ASP A 76 -22.50 5.33 7.99
C ASP A 76 -21.32 6.28 7.72
N SER A 77 -20.65 6.75 8.78
CA SER A 77 -19.52 7.67 8.71
C SER A 77 -18.18 7.04 9.06
N THR A 78 -18.16 5.84 9.65
CA THR A 78 -16.93 5.29 10.24
C THR A 78 -16.71 3.83 9.86
N SER A 79 -15.51 3.54 9.39
CA SER A 79 -15.05 2.20 9.07
C SER A 79 -13.66 1.96 9.63
N LEU A 80 -13.39 0.74 10.05
CA LEU A 80 -12.06 0.30 10.46
C LEU A 80 -11.65 -0.93 9.66
N GLY A 81 -10.39 -1.30 9.68
CA GLY A 81 -9.96 -2.54 9.05
C GLY A 81 -8.56 -2.95 9.41
N PHE A 82 -8.22 -4.15 8.97
CA PHE A 82 -6.92 -4.77 9.16
C PHE A 82 -6.35 -5.17 7.80
N THR A 83 -5.04 -5.06 7.65
CA THR A 83 -4.32 -5.48 6.45
C THR A 83 -3.17 -6.40 6.80
N TYR A 84 -2.83 -7.25 5.84
CA TYR A 84 -1.53 -7.87 5.73
C TYR A 84 -0.99 -7.56 4.33
N ASP A 85 0.18 -6.94 4.31
CA ASP A 85 0.90 -6.51 3.12
C ASP A 85 2.14 -7.39 2.98
N TYR A 86 2.30 -7.98 1.80
CA TYR A 86 3.46 -8.77 1.41
C TYR A 86 4.15 -8.11 0.23
N LYS A 87 5.48 -8.07 0.26
CA LYS A 87 6.28 -7.63 -0.87
C LYS A 87 7.53 -8.48 -0.96
N GLN A 88 7.77 -9.03 -2.15
CA GLN A 88 8.98 -9.78 -2.44
C GLN A 88 10.22 -8.88 -2.30
N ALA A 89 11.32 -9.45 -1.83
CA ALA A 89 12.61 -8.77 -1.75
C ALA A 89 13.02 -8.18 -3.12
N SER A 90 13.59 -6.97 -3.10
CA SER A 90 14.08 -6.28 -4.30
C SER A 90 15.56 -6.52 -4.59
N VAL A 91 16.24 -7.29 -3.73
CA VAL A 91 17.65 -7.69 -3.89
C VAL A 91 17.83 -9.11 -3.35
N ASP A 92 18.78 -9.86 -3.90
CA ASP A 92 18.90 -11.31 -3.67
C ASP A 92 19.20 -11.74 -2.22
N ASN A 93 19.78 -10.85 -1.41
CA ASN A 93 20.20 -11.16 -0.03
C ASN A 93 19.30 -10.50 1.02
N ALA A 94 18.11 -10.02 0.64
CA ALA A 94 17.13 -9.48 1.56
C ALA A 94 15.97 -10.47 1.76
N ASP A 95 15.31 -10.38 2.91
CA ASP A 95 14.10 -11.13 3.16
C ASP A 95 12.89 -10.42 2.53
N ASP A 96 11.86 -11.21 2.23
CA ASP A 96 10.57 -10.64 1.85
C ASP A 96 9.99 -9.78 2.99
N GLU A 97 9.27 -8.74 2.61
CA GLU A 97 8.61 -7.81 3.53
C GLU A 97 7.21 -8.34 3.87
N GLY A 98 6.87 -8.33 5.16
CA GLY A 98 5.56 -8.68 5.66
C GLY A 98 5.11 -7.68 6.71
N VAL A 99 4.03 -6.94 6.46
CA VAL A 99 3.55 -5.87 7.34
C VAL A 99 2.09 -6.12 7.70
N ALA A 100 1.79 -6.11 9.01
CA ALA A 100 0.42 -6.08 9.49
C ALA A 100 -0.02 -4.64 9.74
N GLY A 101 -1.24 -4.31 9.36
CA GLY A 101 -1.79 -2.97 9.48
C GLY A 101 -3.17 -2.92 10.13
N PHE A 102 -3.46 -1.77 10.71
CA PHE A 102 -4.78 -1.35 11.16
C PHE A 102 -5.07 0.04 10.60
N PHE A 103 -6.29 0.26 10.14
CA PHE A 103 -6.75 1.58 9.73
C PHE A 103 -8.11 1.91 10.32
N LEU A 104 -8.34 3.20 10.58
CA LEU A 104 -9.61 3.77 10.99
C LEU A 104 -9.90 4.99 10.11
N THR A 105 -10.99 4.94 9.38
CA THR A 105 -11.48 6.05 8.55
C THR A 105 -12.77 6.61 9.14
N SER A 106 -12.83 7.93 9.27
CA SER A 106 -14.02 8.66 9.70
C SER A 106 -14.33 9.78 8.73
N LYS A 107 -15.55 9.78 8.19
CA LYS A 107 -16.12 10.87 7.41
C LYS A 107 -16.80 11.86 8.35
N PHE A 108 -16.55 13.15 8.15
CA PHE A 108 -17.18 14.24 8.90
C PHE A 108 -17.66 15.32 7.93
N ASN A 109 -18.36 16.35 8.45
CA ASN A 109 -19.02 17.45 7.74
C ASN A 109 -18.71 17.61 6.22
N GLN A 110 -19.75 17.67 5.38
CA GLN A 110 -19.72 18.09 3.97
C GLN A 110 -18.46 17.65 3.17
N GLY A 111 -18.20 16.34 3.13
CA GLY A 111 -17.23 15.74 2.21
C GLY A 111 -15.82 15.53 2.77
N TRP A 112 -15.56 15.86 4.04
CA TRP A 112 -14.25 15.59 4.64
C TRP A 112 -14.12 14.16 5.18
N SER A 113 -12.92 13.62 5.11
CA SER A 113 -12.55 12.35 5.72
C SER A 113 -11.18 12.45 6.40
N ALA A 114 -11.01 11.67 7.46
CA ALA A 114 -9.71 11.43 8.07
C ALA A 114 -9.48 9.92 8.19
N THR A 115 -8.26 9.48 7.87
CA THR A 115 -7.82 8.10 8.01
C THR A 115 -6.57 8.06 8.87
N LEU A 116 -6.65 7.31 9.97
CA LEU A 116 -5.51 6.95 10.80
C LEU A 116 -5.05 5.55 10.39
N ASN A 117 -3.76 5.36 10.13
CA ASN A 117 -3.15 4.06 9.88
C ASN A 117 -2.07 3.79 10.91
N MET A 118 -1.93 2.53 11.31
CA MET A 118 -0.87 2.00 12.16
C MET A 118 -0.39 0.69 11.56
N THR A 119 0.92 0.45 11.56
CA THR A 119 1.53 -0.74 10.97
C THR A 119 2.64 -1.29 11.85
N THR A 120 2.93 -2.58 11.71
CA THR A 120 4.08 -3.25 12.32
C THR A 120 4.62 -4.31 11.38
N GLY A 121 5.94 -4.40 11.29
CA GLY A 121 6.64 -5.41 10.51
C GLY A 121 6.66 -6.77 11.19
N LEU A 122 6.66 -7.80 10.35
CA LEU A 122 6.64 -9.20 10.76
C LEU A 122 7.89 -9.95 10.26
N THR A 123 8.78 -9.27 9.53
CA THR A 123 10.03 -9.82 9.00
C THR A 123 11.19 -8.86 9.25
N ASP A 124 12.43 -9.36 9.19
CA ASP A 124 13.66 -8.60 9.46
C ASP A 124 13.89 -7.47 8.45
N SER A 125 13.29 -7.57 7.25
CA SER A 125 13.35 -6.54 6.21
C SER A 125 12.17 -5.56 6.26
N SER A 126 11.29 -5.69 7.26
CA SER A 126 10.14 -4.80 7.47
C SER A 126 10.43 -3.70 8.49
N LEU A 127 9.66 -2.61 8.44
CA LEU A 127 9.66 -1.58 9.50
C LEU A 127 9.23 -2.16 10.86
N ASP A 128 9.79 -1.72 11.98
CA ASP A 128 9.32 -2.20 13.31
C ASP A 128 7.87 -1.75 13.57
N TYR A 129 7.63 -0.43 13.48
CA TYR A 129 6.33 0.20 13.65
C TYR A 129 6.20 1.45 12.78
N GLY A 130 4.99 1.73 12.32
CA GLY A 130 4.68 2.88 11.47
C GLY A 130 3.29 3.44 11.74
N GLY A 131 3.08 4.70 11.36
CA GLY A 131 1.77 5.31 11.48
C GLY A 131 1.62 6.53 10.57
N SER A 132 0.40 6.77 10.11
CA SER A 132 0.07 7.93 9.29
C SER A 132 -1.31 8.47 9.60
N LEU A 133 -1.47 9.77 9.39
CA LEU A 133 -2.76 10.45 9.40
C LEU A 133 -2.97 11.09 8.04
N MET A 134 -4.08 10.77 7.38
CA MET A 134 -4.49 11.35 6.12
C MET A 134 -5.78 12.13 6.34
N VAL A 135 -5.88 13.31 5.72
CA VAL A 135 -7.12 14.10 5.67
C VAL A 135 -7.45 14.37 4.21
N GLY A 136 -8.68 14.05 3.81
CA GLY A 136 -9.16 14.20 2.44
C GLY A 136 -10.47 14.98 2.37
N ARG A 137 -10.77 15.52 1.18
CA ARG A 137 -12.04 16.18 0.89
C ARG A 137 -12.57 15.74 -0.47
N GLU A 138 -13.82 15.29 -0.50
CA GLU A 138 -14.60 15.02 -1.70
C GLU A 138 -15.25 16.36 -2.18
N PHE A 139 -15.15 16.67 -3.48
CA PHE A 139 -15.69 17.88 -4.13
C PHE A 139 -16.83 17.54 -5.07
#